data_AF-J1BAJ9-F1
#
_entry.id   AF-J1BAJ9-F1
#
_cell.length_a   1.000
_cell.length_b   1.000
_cell.length_c   1.000
_cell.angle_alpha   90.00
_cell.angle_beta   90.00
_cell.angle_gamma   90.00
#
_symmetry.space_group_name_H-M   'P 1'
#
loop_
_entity.id
_entity.type
_entity.pdbx_description
1 polymer ?
#
loop_
_entity_poly.entity_id
_entity_poly.type
_entity_poly.pdbx_seq_one_letter_code
_entity_poly.pdbx_strand_id
1 'polypeptide(L)'
;LEDPTNAIDGPWRAADGSALRRSAVRHSAIPALASALGVDPVPALARTAALCAADDDALSEWTRGLLAVSCEAASLAGEGSLALVVSEVSGAPRAVRARALREVASRAGIRLLSGVHVDALDDLIVAWRGQGPIPLPGGRATRVGRGTQARILFEARSPEPTRDGG
;
A
#
# COMPACT_ATOMS: atom_id res chain seq x y z
N LEU A 1 22.67 -27.04 -0.47
CA LEU A 1 23.70 -26.00 -0.72
C LEU A 1 23.43 -24.86 0.25
N GLU A 2 24.27 -24.71 1.28
CA GLU A 2 24.20 -23.58 2.20
C GLU A 2 24.59 -22.30 1.44
N ASP A 3 23.61 -21.43 1.21
CA ASP A 3 23.86 -20.11 0.64
C ASP A 3 24.63 -19.26 1.69
N PRO A 4 25.85 -18.78 1.39
CA PRO A 4 26.73 -18.06 2.33
C PRO A 4 26.15 -16.72 2.81
N THR A 5 25.12 -16.19 2.16
CA THR A 5 24.36 -15.02 2.69
C THR A 5 23.46 -15.37 3.88
N ASN A 6 23.37 -16.66 4.24
CA ASN A 6 22.64 -17.13 5.42
C ASN A 6 23.51 -17.25 6.68
N ALA A 7 24.83 -17.11 6.62
CA ALA A 7 25.68 -17.17 7.81
C ALA A 7 25.55 -15.89 8.65
N ILE A 8 25.51 -16.00 9.99
CA ILE A 8 25.48 -14.83 10.89
C ILE A 8 26.81 -14.07 10.87
N ASP A 9 27.91 -14.79 10.68
CA ASP A 9 29.28 -14.26 10.52
C ASP A 9 29.75 -14.25 9.06
N GLY A 10 28.81 -14.34 8.11
CA GLY A 10 29.13 -14.25 6.68
C GLY A 10 29.70 -12.87 6.29
N PRO A 11 30.35 -12.75 5.13
CA PRO A 11 30.98 -11.49 4.69
C PRO A 11 29.96 -10.36 4.43
N TRP A 12 28.66 -10.66 4.43
CA TRP A 12 27.58 -9.74 4.09
C TRP A 12 26.96 -9.11 5.34
N ARG A 13 27.05 -7.77 5.45
CA ARG A 13 26.53 -6.98 6.58
C ARG A 13 25.55 -5.91 6.10
N ALA A 14 24.68 -5.47 6.99
CA ALA A 14 23.85 -4.30 6.77
C ALA A 14 24.71 -3.01 6.76
N ALA A 15 24.13 -1.90 6.30
CA ALA A 15 24.84 -0.62 6.18
C ALA A 15 25.36 -0.08 7.53
N ASP A 16 24.78 -0.52 8.64
CA ASP A 16 25.17 -0.21 10.02
C ASP A 16 26.16 -1.23 10.62
N GLY A 17 26.63 -2.21 9.83
CA GLY A 17 27.56 -3.26 10.26
C GLY A 17 26.90 -4.45 10.98
N SER A 18 25.58 -4.41 11.22
CA SER A 18 24.87 -5.55 11.81
C SER A 18 24.78 -6.73 10.85
N ALA A 19 24.42 -7.92 11.37
CA ALA A 19 24.04 -9.03 10.51
C ALA A 19 22.86 -8.63 9.61
N LEU A 20 22.78 -9.20 8.40
CA LEU A 20 21.61 -9.02 7.54
C LEU A 20 20.34 -9.41 8.31
N ARG A 21 19.25 -8.64 8.15
CA ARG A 21 17.99 -8.85 8.89
C ARG A 21 17.51 -10.31 8.81
N ARG A 22 17.58 -10.92 7.63
CA ARG A 22 17.25 -12.34 7.41
C ARG A 22 18.11 -13.31 8.24
N SER A 23 19.41 -13.01 8.37
CA SER A 23 20.37 -13.82 9.14
C SER A 23 20.13 -13.65 10.64
N ALA A 24 19.96 -12.41 11.11
CA ALA A 24 19.59 -12.10 12.49
C ALA A 24 18.27 -12.77 12.91
N VAL A 25 17.25 -12.76 12.05
CA VAL A 25 15.99 -13.46 12.32
C VAL A 25 16.20 -14.97 12.45
N ARG A 26 16.90 -15.59 11.49
CA ARG A 26 17.09 -17.04 11.46
C ARG A 26 17.93 -17.56 12.64
N HIS A 27 19.00 -16.85 12.98
CA HIS A 27 20.00 -17.32 13.95
C HIS A 27 19.83 -16.75 15.35
N SER A 28 19.04 -15.69 15.52
CA SER A 28 18.82 -15.08 16.84
C SER A 28 17.35 -15.06 17.22
N ALA A 29 16.47 -14.48 16.38
CA ALA A 29 15.07 -14.27 16.76
C ALA A 29 14.27 -15.58 16.84
N ILE A 30 14.35 -16.44 15.81
CA ILE A 30 13.62 -17.72 15.76
C ILE A 30 14.08 -18.67 16.89
N PRO A 31 15.39 -18.87 17.15
CA PRO A 31 15.84 -19.68 18.27
C PRO A 31 15.41 -19.14 19.63
N ALA A 32 15.45 -17.81 19.83
CA ALA A 32 14.97 -17.19 21.07
C ALA A 32 13.47 -17.43 21.28
N LEU A 33 12.67 -17.31 20.22
CA LEU A 33 11.23 -17.60 20.25
C LEU A 33 10.96 -19.08 20.55
N ALA A 34 11.69 -19.99 19.91
CA ALA A 34 11.58 -21.43 20.15
C ALA A 34 11.92 -21.78 21.60
N SER A 35 12.99 -21.19 22.15
CA SER A 35 13.38 -21.37 23.54
C SER A 35 12.31 -20.86 24.51
N ALA A 36 11.67 -19.72 24.23
CA ALA A 36 10.62 -19.16 25.07
C ALA A 36 9.31 -19.98 25.03
N LEU A 37 8.96 -20.54 23.87
CA LEU A 37 7.74 -21.34 23.69
C LEU A 37 7.91 -22.81 24.07
N GLY A 38 9.16 -23.31 24.15
CA GLY A 38 9.45 -24.73 24.39
C GLY A 38 9.15 -25.65 23.21
N VAL A 39 8.88 -25.09 22.03
CA VAL A 39 8.54 -25.81 20.79
C VAL A 39 9.10 -25.07 19.57
N ASP A 40 9.27 -25.77 18.44
CA ASP A 40 9.63 -25.12 17.18
C ASP A 40 8.43 -24.29 16.65
N PRO A 41 8.55 -22.94 16.55
CA PRO A 41 7.47 -22.10 16.07
C PRO A 41 7.33 -22.12 14.54
N VAL A 42 8.35 -22.57 13.80
CA VAL A 42 8.43 -22.42 12.34
C VAL A 42 7.23 -23.05 11.62
N PRO A 43 6.77 -24.28 11.92
CA PRO A 43 5.61 -24.87 11.24
C PRO A 43 4.31 -24.09 11.46
N ALA A 44 4.09 -23.57 12.67
CA ALA A 44 2.89 -22.79 12.99
C ALA A 44 2.92 -21.40 12.32
N LEU A 45 4.09 -20.76 12.30
CA LEU A 45 4.31 -19.50 11.60
C LEU A 45 4.14 -19.66 10.09
N ALA A 46 4.68 -20.73 9.49
CA ALA A 46 4.52 -21.02 8.08
C ALA A 46 3.05 -21.24 7.69
N ARG A 47 2.29 -21.99 8.51
CA ARG A 47 0.85 -22.17 8.31
C ARG A 47 0.11 -20.84 8.38
N THR A 48 0.42 -20.00 9.36
CA THR A 48 -0.20 -18.68 9.53
C THR A 48 0.10 -17.79 8.33
N ALA A 49 1.35 -17.77 7.87
CA ALA A 49 1.76 -17.02 6.68
C ALA A 49 1.00 -17.49 5.42
N ALA A 50 0.80 -18.79 5.25
CA ALA A 50 0.02 -19.34 4.13
C ALA A 50 -1.46 -18.92 4.18
N LEU A 51 -2.08 -18.91 5.38
CA LEU A 51 -3.45 -18.42 5.56
C LEU A 51 -3.55 -16.92 5.24
N CYS A 52 -2.64 -16.11 5.76
CA CYS A 52 -2.60 -14.68 5.47
C CYS A 52 -2.39 -14.38 3.98
N ALA A 53 -1.58 -15.19 3.29
CA ALA A 53 -1.39 -15.06 1.85
C ALA A 53 -2.69 -15.34 1.07
N ALA A 54 -3.39 -16.43 1.42
CA ALA A 54 -4.68 -16.76 0.80
C ALA A 54 -5.74 -15.67 1.04
N ASP A 55 -5.79 -15.11 2.26
CA ASP A 55 -6.69 -14.00 2.59
C ASP A 55 -6.34 -12.73 1.80
N ASP A 56 -5.03 -12.41 1.66
CA ASP A 56 -4.59 -11.24 0.89
C ASP A 56 -4.88 -11.40 -0.62
N ASP A 57 -4.73 -12.60 -1.17
CA ASP A 57 -5.09 -12.92 -2.55
C ASP A 57 -6.60 -12.70 -2.79
N ALA A 58 -7.46 -13.17 -1.88
CA ALA A 58 -8.90 -12.96 -1.95
C ALA A 58 -9.28 -11.47 -1.87
N LEU A 59 -8.67 -10.72 -0.93
CA LEU A 59 -8.89 -9.27 -0.81
C LEU A 59 -8.38 -8.51 -2.04
N SER A 60 -7.28 -8.97 -2.64
CA SER A 60 -6.72 -8.42 -3.87
C SER A 60 -7.63 -8.69 -5.07
N GLU A 61 -8.25 -9.85 -5.15
CA GLU A 61 -9.26 -10.17 -6.16
C GLU A 61 -10.50 -9.28 -6.03
N TRP A 62 -11.05 -9.14 -4.82
CA TRP A 62 -12.19 -8.25 -4.56
C TRP A 62 -11.86 -6.80 -4.93
N THR A 63 -10.64 -6.36 -4.60
CA THR A 63 -10.16 -5.03 -4.97
C THR A 63 -10.08 -4.87 -6.49
N ARG A 64 -9.54 -5.85 -7.23
CA ARG A 64 -9.47 -5.80 -8.70
C ARG A 64 -10.85 -5.73 -9.33
N GLY A 65 -11.80 -6.56 -8.87
CA GLY A 65 -13.18 -6.54 -9.35
C GLY A 65 -13.87 -5.19 -9.09
N LEU A 66 -13.68 -4.63 -7.90
CA LEU A 66 -14.19 -3.31 -7.55
C LEU A 66 -13.61 -2.20 -8.43
N LEU A 67 -12.30 -2.20 -8.66
CA LEU A 67 -11.63 -1.18 -9.48
C LEU A 67 -12.00 -1.29 -10.97
N ALA A 68 -12.32 -2.49 -11.47
CA ALA A 68 -12.73 -2.67 -12.85
C ALA A 68 -14.02 -1.89 -13.20
N VAL A 69 -14.88 -1.62 -12.22
CA VAL A 69 -16.15 -0.88 -12.40
C VAL A 69 -16.12 0.54 -11.83
N SER A 70 -15.21 0.83 -10.91
CA SER A 70 -15.18 2.12 -10.19
C SER A 70 -14.08 3.08 -10.63
N CYS A 71 -13.08 2.60 -11.40
CA CYS A 71 -12.00 3.45 -11.89
C CYS A 71 -12.25 3.97 -13.29
N GLU A 72 -12.03 5.27 -13.46
CA GLU A 72 -12.17 5.98 -14.73
C GLU A 72 -10.92 6.84 -14.97
N ALA A 73 -10.54 7.03 -16.23
CA ALA A 73 -9.56 8.04 -16.60
C ALA A 73 -10.16 9.43 -16.36
N ALA A 74 -9.44 10.32 -15.68
CA ALA A 74 -9.95 11.65 -15.40
C ALA A 74 -9.49 12.65 -16.48
N SER A 75 -10.39 13.00 -17.42
CA SER A 75 -10.08 13.97 -18.48
C SER A 75 -9.87 15.40 -17.98
N LEU A 76 -10.29 15.72 -16.76
CA LEU A 76 -10.33 17.09 -16.23
C LEU A 76 -9.00 17.58 -15.60
N ALA A 77 -7.96 16.76 -15.53
CA ALA A 77 -6.76 17.06 -14.73
C ALA A 77 -5.42 16.69 -15.40
N GLY A 78 -5.37 16.68 -16.74
CA GLY A 78 -4.14 16.40 -17.50
C GLY A 78 -3.82 14.89 -17.63
N GLU A 79 -2.81 14.58 -18.44
CA GLU A 79 -2.35 13.20 -18.67
C GLU A 79 -1.86 12.57 -17.36
N GLY A 80 -2.41 11.39 -17.01
CA GLY A 80 -2.02 10.64 -15.81
C GLY A 80 -2.95 10.77 -14.59
N SER A 81 -4.02 11.56 -14.67
CA SER A 81 -5.01 11.67 -13.59
C SER A 81 -6.04 10.52 -13.62
N LEU A 82 -6.33 9.93 -12.46
CA LEU A 82 -7.32 8.87 -12.29
C LEU A 82 -8.43 9.30 -11.35
N ALA A 83 -9.65 8.82 -11.61
CA ALA A 83 -10.80 9.04 -10.75
C ALA A 83 -11.35 7.71 -10.21
N LEU A 84 -11.78 7.73 -8.95
CA LEU A 84 -12.49 6.64 -8.30
C LEU A 84 -13.92 7.08 -7.98
N VAL A 85 -14.92 6.38 -8.52
CA VAL A 85 -16.33 6.67 -8.29
C VAL A 85 -16.73 6.26 -6.87
N VAL A 86 -17.21 7.22 -6.07
CA VAL A 86 -17.46 7.02 -4.64
C VAL A 86 -18.62 6.05 -4.38
N SER A 87 -19.71 6.12 -5.17
CA SER A 87 -20.87 5.25 -4.98
C SER A 87 -20.48 3.78 -5.04
N GLU A 88 -19.68 3.42 -6.05
CA GLU A 88 -19.25 2.05 -6.31
C GLU A 88 -18.38 1.47 -5.19
N VAL A 89 -17.55 2.30 -4.56
CA VAL A 89 -16.64 1.84 -3.50
C VAL A 89 -17.20 1.96 -2.09
N SER A 90 -18.20 2.82 -1.86
CA SER A 90 -18.68 3.16 -0.51
C SER A 90 -19.23 1.96 0.26
N GLY A 91 -19.84 1.00 -0.43
CA GLY A 91 -20.40 -0.22 0.18
C GLY A 91 -19.36 -1.31 0.47
N ALA A 92 -18.13 -1.21 -0.07
CA ALA A 92 -17.12 -2.22 0.13
C ALA A 92 -16.54 -2.17 1.57
N PRO A 93 -16.10 -3.30 2.15
CA PRO A 93 -15.42 -3.30 3.44
C PRO A 93 -14.18 -2.40 3.43
N ARG A 94 -13.87 -1.78 4.59
CA ARG A 94 -12.72 -0.87 4.73
C ARG A 94 -11.40 -1.47 4.23
N ALA A 95 -11.18 -2.76 4.46
CA ALA A 95 -9.98 -3.47 3.99
C ALA A 95 -9.83 -3.49 2.46
N VAL A 96 -10.95 -3.51 1.73
CA VAL A 96 -11.00 -3.45 0.26
C VAL A 96 -10.85 -2.00 -0.22
N ARG A 97 -11.57 -1.06 0.41
CA ARG A 97 -11.45 0.38 0.06
C ARG A 97 -10.03 0.90 0.25
N ALA A 98 -9.38 0.56 1.36
CA ALA A 98 -7.99 0.95 1.62
C ALA A 98 -7.02 0.40 0.56
N ARG A 99 -7.21 -0.85 0.10
CA ARG A 99 -6.42 -1.44 -0.99
C ARG A 99 -6.70 -0.76 -2.32
N ALA A 100 -7.97 -0.52 -2.65
CA ALA A 100 -8.39 0.21 -3.84
C ALA A 100 -7.76 1.61 -3.90
N LEU A 101 -7.81 2.38 -2.81
CA LEU A 101 -7.23 3.72 -2.71
C LEU A 101 -5.70 3.69 -2.95
N ARG A 102 -4.98 2.71 -2.38
CA ARG A 102 -3.54 2.54 -2.61
C ARG A 102 -3.24 2.19 -4.06
N GLU A 103 -4.01 1.29 -4.64
CA GLU A 103 -3.83 0.82 -6.02
C GLU A 103 -4.09 1.95 -7.03
N VAL A 104 -5.16 2.74 -6.85
CA VAL A 104 -5.46 3.88 -7.73
C VAL A 104 -4.41 4.97 -7.60
N ALA A 105 -4.01 5.32 -6.36
CA ALA A 105 -2.93 6.28 -6.16
C ALA A 105 -1.63 5.81 -6.85
N SER A 106 -1.28 4.53 -6.70
CA SER A 106 -0.13 3.90 -7.34
C SER A 106 -0.18 3.99 -8.87
N ARG A 107 -1.34 3.69 -9.48
CA ARG A 107 -1.57 3.82 -10.93
C ARG A 107 -1.53 5.27 -11.41
N ALA A 108 -1.94 6.21 -10.55
CA ALA A 108 -1.81 7.65 -10.79
C ALA A 108 -0.39 8.19 -10.53
N GLY A 109 0.60 7.34 -10.23
CA GLY A 109 1.99 7.76 -9.98
C GLY A 109 2.28 8.24 -8.55
N ILE A 110 1.30 8.21 -7.65
CA ILE A 110 1.44 8.57 -6.24
C ILE A 110 1.89 7.35 -5.44
N ARG A 111 3.03 7.44 -4.76
CA ARG A 111 3.67 6.31 -4.05
C ARG A 111 3.84 6.62 -2.57
N LEU A 112 4.28 5.62 -1.79
CA LEU A 112 4.66 5.78 -0.38
C LEU A 112 3.55 6.32 0.53
N LEU A 113 2.30 5.91 0.30
CA LEU A 113 1.19 6.27 1.18
C LEU A 113 1.35 5.64 2.57
N SER A 114 1.34 6.47 3.62
CA SER A 114 1.28 6.02 5.01
C SER A 114 -0.13 5.54 5.37
N GLY A 115 -0.31 5.00 6.58
CA GLY A 115 -1.65 4.71 7.12
C GLY A 115 -2.53 5.98 7.17
N VAL A 116 -1.97 7.09 7.68
CA VAL A 116 -2.66 8.38 7.80
C VAL A 116 -3.17 8.90 6.45
N HIS A 117 -2.38 8.76 5.37
CA HIS A 117 -2.84 9.17 4.04
C HIS A 117 -4.04 8.33 3.57
N VAL A 118 -4.02 7.02 3.81
CA VAL A 118 -5.12 6.13 3.41
C VAL A 118 -6.37 6.36 4.25
N ASP A 119 -6.21 6.67 5.54
CA ASP A 119 -7.33 7.02 6.42
C ASP A 119 -8.01 8.31 5.96
N ALA A 120 -7.22 9.34 5.65
CA ALA A 120 -7.76 10.60 5.11
C ALA A 120 -8.47 10.41 3.76
N LEU A 121 -7.97 9.50 2.90
CA LEU A 121 -8.62 9.13 1.65
C LEU A 121 -9.92 8.33 1.87
N ASP A 122 -9.95 7.41 2.84
CA ASP A 122 -11.16 6.66 3.17
C ASP A 122 -12.24 7.58 3.76
N ASP A 123 -11.85 8.59 4.55
CA ASP A 123 -12.75 9.63 5.05
C ASP A 123 -13.39 10.45 3.93
N LEU A 124 -12.67 10.67 2.81
CA LEU A 124 -13.28 11.27 1.62
C LEU A 124 -14.40 10.40 1.05
N ILE A 125 -14.46 9.09 1.33
CA ILE A 125 -15.53 8.19 0.89
C ILE A 125 -16.67 8.19 1.92
N VAL A 126 -16.35 7.81 3.16
CA VAL A 126 -17.35 7.41 4.18
C VAL A 126 -17.68 8.49 5.19
N ALA A 127 -16.85 9.53 5.34
CA ALA A 127 -16.99 10.57 6.35
C ALA A 127 -16.95 11.98 5.75
N TRP A 128 -17.48 12.14 4.54
CA TRP A 128 -17.43 13.41 3.82
C TRP A 128 -18.29 14.49 4.48
N ARG A 129 -17.67 15.64 4.76
CA ARG A 129 -18.26 16.83 5.37
C ARG A 129 -17.79 18.14 4.72
N GLY A 130 -17.21 18.06 3.52
CA GLY A 130 -16.64 19.21 2.82
C GLY A 130 -15.12 19.36 2.98
N GLN A 131 -14.39 18.26 3.19
CA GLN A 131 -12.92 18.29 3.28
C GLN A 131 -12.30 18.88 2.00
N GLY A 132 -11.22 19.65 2.14
CA GLY A 132 -10.44 20.11 1.00
C GLY A 132 -9.56 19.02 0.36
N PRO A 133 -8.71 19.38 -0.60
CA PRO A 133 -7.69 18.49 -1.16
C PRO A 133 -6.80 17.89 -0.07
N ILE A 134 -6.54 16.58 -0.16
CA ILE A 134 -5.63 15.84 0.72
C ILE A 134 -4.24 15.82 0.06
N PRO A 135 -3.20 16.39 0.70
CA PRO A 135 -1.84 16.30 0.19
C PRO A 135 -1.33 14.86 0.31
N LEU A 136 -0.73 14.35 -0.76
CA LEU A 136 -0.14 13.02 -0.81
C LEU A 136 1.35 13.12 -1.20
N PRO A 137 2.19 12.14 -0.82
CA PRO A 137 3.57 12.09 -1.29
C PRO A 137 3.62 11.99 -2.83
N GLY A 138 4.10 13.05 -3.47
CA GLY A 138 4.17 13.13 -4.94
C GLY A 138 2.85 13.49 -5.63
N GLY A 139 1.83 13.98 -4.91
CA GLY A 139 0.57 14.37 -5.53
C GLY A 139 -0.47 14.91 -4.55
N ARG A 140 -1.73 14.82 -4.95
CA ARG A 140 -2.88 15.12 -4.08
C ARG A 140 -4.09 14.31 -4.50
N ALA A 141 -5.07 14.23 -3.61
CA ALA A 141 -6.38 13.72 -3.94
C ALA A 141 -7.49 14.68 -3.52
N THR A 142 -8.53 14.79 -4.34
CA THR A 142 -9.64 15.70 -4.07
C THR A 142 -10.96 14.99 -4.37
N ARG A 143 -11.95 15.11 -3.47
CA ARG A 143 -13.31 14.69 -3.80
C ARG A 143 -13.99 15.78 -4.62
N VAL A 144 -14.55 15.39 -5.76
CA VAL A 144 -15.30 16.26 -6.68
C VAL A 144 -16.70 15.68 -6.93
N GLY A 145 -17.62 16.49 -7.41
CA GLY A 145 -19.01 16.08 -7.64
C GLY A 145 -19.84 15.90 -6.37
N ARG A 146 -21.09 15.45 -6.51
CA ARG A 146 -22.06 15.26 -5.42
C ARG A 146 -22.89 14.00 -5.64
N GLY A 147 -23.43 13.44 -4.56
CA GLY A 147 -24.29 12.25 -4.61
C GLY A 147 -23.63 11.08 -5.33
N THR A 148 -24.37 10.46 -6.26
CA THR A 148 -23.90 9.34 -7.10
C THR A 148 -22.83 9.72 -8.11
N GLN A 149 -22.64 11.01 -8.39
CA GLN A 149 -21.60 11.50 -9.31
C GLN A 149 -20.30 11.88 -8.58
N ALA A 150 -20.23 11.65 -7.27
CA ALA A 150 -19.03 11.98 -6.50
C ALA A 150 -17.87 11.06 -6.89
N ARG A 151 -16.69 11.66 -7.09
CA ARG A 151 -15.45 10.98 -7.46
C ARG A 151 -14.30 11.45 -6.58
N ILE A 152 -13.33 10.58 -6.30
CA ILE A 152 -12.03 10.97 -5.77
C ILE A 152 -11.07 11.05 -6.94
N LEU A 153 -10.59 12.26 -7.21
CA LEU A 153 -9.58 12.53 -8.22
C LEU A 153 -8.19 12.37 -7.59
N PHE A 154 -7.31 11.65 -8.25
CA PHE A 154 -5.90 11.52 -7.91
C PHE A 154 -5.05 12.23 -8.96
N GLU A 155 -4.23 13.18 -8.51
CA GLU A 155 -3.37 14.00 -9.36
C GLU A 155 -1.92 13.84 -8.89
N ALA A 156 -1.06 13.29 -9.74
CA ALA A 156 0.39 13.36 -9.52
C ALA A 156 0.86 14.81 -9.61
N ARG A 157 1.91 15.13 -8.87
CA ARG A 157 2.65 16.37 -9.11
C ARG A 157 3.41 16.21 -10.44
N SER A 158 3.18 17.09 -11.40
CA SER A 158 4.02 17.15 -12.60
C SER A 158 5.49 17.27 -12.21
N PRO A 159 6.42 16.55 -12.88
CA PRO A 159 7.83 16.80 -12.67
C PRO A 159 8.10 18.27 -12.97
N GLU A 160 8.72 18.97 -12.03
CA GLU A 160 9.17 20.34 -12.24
C GLU A 160 10.10 20.33 -13.47
N PRO A 161 9.90 21.19 -14.49
CA PRO A 161 10.83 21.23 -15.60
C PRO A 161 12.20 21.60 -15.01
N THR A 162 13.18 20.72 -15.20
CA THR A 162 14.58 21.01 -14.89
C THR A 162 14.92 22.33 -15.54
N ARG A 163 15.16 23.37 -14.73
CA ARG A 163 15.78 24.59 -15.21
C ARG A 163 17.21 24.23 -15.59
N ASP A 164 17.42 23.88 -16.84
CA ASP A 164 18.75 23.90 -17.44
C ASP A 164 19.20 25.37 -17.43
N GLY A 165 20.04 25.69 -16.46
CA GLY A 165 20.78 26.95 -16.43
C GLY A 165 21.81 26.96 -17.55
N GLY A 166 21.74 28.00 -18.39
CA GLY A 166 22.71 28.27 -19.45
C GLY A 166 24.00 28.92 -18.98
#